data_AF-A0A9E7FQX0-F1
#
_entry.id   AF-A0A9E7FQX0-F1
#
_cell.length_a   1.000
_cell.length_b   1.000
_cell.length_c   1.000
_cell.angle_alpha   90.00
_cell.angle_beta   90.00
_cell.angle_gamma   90.00
#
_symmetry.space_group_name_H-M   'P 1'
#
loop_
_entity.id
_entity.type
_entity.pdbx_description
1 polymer ?
#
loop_
_entity_poly.entity_id
_entity_poly.type
_entity_poly.pdbx_seq_one_letter_code
_entity_poly.pdbx_strand_id
1 'polypeptide(L)'
;MYGKRASQLLKEQACCENGQFTPFNSDLFDQVISECNEHSLQLQSLIRKIEEQNLDMQTTRNEDHFGAVIHHLSLVRNKRCLMAYMQVDN
;
A
#
# COMPACT_ATOMS: atom_id res chain seq x y z
N MET A 1 -4.95 -10.36 3.03
CA MET A 1 -5.31 -8.92 3.11
C MET A 1 -4.02 -8.12 3.09
N TYR A 2 -3.75 -7.42 2.00
CA TYR A 2 -2.59 -6.55 1.81
C TYR A 2 -2.61 -5.34 2.74
N GLY A 3 -1.45 -4.74 3.02
CA GLY A 3 -1.30 -3.58 3.91
C GLY A 3 -1.42 -3.90 5.40
N LYS A 4 -1.19 -5.16 5.80
CA LYS A 4 -1.10 -5.54 7.22
C LYS A 4 0.13 -4.91 7.89
N ARG A 5 1.28 -4.93 7.22
CA ARG A 5 2.53 -4.35 7.73
C ARG A 5 2.40 -2.85 7.97
N ALA A 6 1.78 -2.13 7.04
CA ALA A 6 1.56 -0.70 7.21
C ALA A 6 0.58 -0.38 8.35
N SER A 7 -0.43 -1.24 8.59
CA SER A 7 -1.30 -1.10 9.76
C SER A 7 -0.59 -1.42 11.08
N GLN A 8 0.46 -2.24 11.05
CA GLN A 8 1.25 -2.60 12.22
C GLN A 8 2.08 -1.40 12.71
N LEU A 9 2.67 -0.62 11.78
CA LEU A 9 3.35 0.65 12.10
C LEU A 9 2.46 1.58 12.94
N LEU A 10 1.21 1.76 12.52
CA LEU A 10 0.26 2.62 13.23
C LEU A 10 -0.15 2.05 14.59
N LYS A 11 -0.23 0.73 14.72
CA LYS A 11 -0.54 0.08 16.00
C LYS A 11 0.59 0.25 17.00
N GLU A 12 1.83 0.11 16.55
CA GLU A 12 3.01 0.34 17.40
C GLU A 12 3.02 1.76 17.95
N GLN A 13 2.71 2.76 17.12
CA GLN A 13 2.54 4.14 17.57
C GLN A 13 1.35 4.33 18.52
N ALA A 14 0.19 3.74 18.22
CA ALA A 14 -1.01 3.89 19.05
C ALA A 14 -0.89 3.22 20.44
N CYS A 15 0.00 2.25 20.59
CA CYS A 15 0.27 1.57 21.86
C CYS A 15 1.22 2.34 22.79
N CYS A 16 1.85 3.42 22.32
CA CYS A 16 2.75 4.22 23.16
C CYS A 16 1.99 5.21 24.05
N GLU A 17 2.50 5.39 25.27
CA GLU A 17 1.94 6.34 26.23
C GLU A 17 2.14 7.79 25.76
N ASN A 18 1.17 8.65 26.06
CA ASN A 18 1.23 10.07 25.71
C ASN A 18 2.53 10.71 26.24
N GLY A 19 3.36 11.21 25.32
CA GLY A 19 4.64 11.85 25.64
C GLY A 19 5.88 10.96 25.54
N GLN A 20 5.72 9.67 25.20
CA GLN A 20 6.85 8.80 24.83
C GLN A 20 7.08 8.85 23.32
N PHE A 21 8.34 9.10 22.91
CA PHE A 21 8.75 8.95 21.52
C PHE A 21 8.91 7.48 21.18
N THR A 22 8.13 6.98 20.22
CA THR A 22 8.44 5.71 19.57
C THR A 22 9.70 5.86 18.74
N PRO A 23 10.72 4.99 18.89
CA PRO A 23 11.80 4.95 17.93
C PRO A 23 11.24 4.59 16.55
N PHE A 24 11.78 5.22 15.51
CA PHE A 24 11.39 4.94 14.14
C PHE A 24 11.71 3.48 13.77
N ASN A 25 10.67 2.70 13.47
CA ASN A 25 10.80 1.31 13.02
C ASN A 25 11.19 1.25 11.52
N SER A 26 12.48 1.43 11.23
CA SER A 26 13.04 1.39 9.88
C SER A 26 12.78 0.07 9.17
N ASP A 27 12.94 -1.04 9.88
CA ASP A 27 12.85 -2.38 9.28
C ASP A 27 11.43 -2.67 8.79
N LEU A 28 10.42 -2.33 9.60
CA LEU A 28 9.03 -2.50 9.20
C LEU A 28 8.63 -1.48 8.13
N PHE A 29 9.15 -0.25 8.20
CA PHE A 29 8.94 0.77 7.18
C PHE A 29 9.45 0.31 5.81
N ASP A 30 10.69 -0.17 5.73
CA ASP A 30 11.31 -0.69 4.50
C ASP A 30 10.57 -1.89 3.94
N GLN A 31 10.04 -2.78 4.80
CA GLN A 31 9.17 -3.87 4.36
C GLN A 31 7.87 -3.37 3.72
N VAL A 32 7.27 -2.29 4.24
CA VAL A 32 6.08 -1.68 3.63
C VAL A 32 6.43 -1.03 2.29
N ILE A 33 7.59 -0.39 2.16
CA ILE A 33 8.08 0.16 0.89
C ILE A 33 8.29 -0.96 -0.13
N SER A 34 8.92 -2.07 0.27
CA SER A 34 9.09 -3.25 -0.59
C SER A 34 7.75 -3.81 -1.07
N GLU A 35 6.75 -3.94 -0.18
CA GLU A 35 5.40 -4.36 -0.54
C GLU A 35 4.73 -3.37 -1.52
N CYS A 36 4.94 -2.06 -1.35
CA CYS A 36 4.45 -1.06 -2.30
C CYS A 36 5.07 -1.22 -3.69
N ASN A 37 6.38 -1.49 -3.76
CA ASN A 37 7.06 -1.72 -5.04
C ASN A 37 6.51 -2.95 -5.75
N GLU A 38 6.27 -4.05 -5.02
CA GLU A 38 5.64 -5.24 -5.57
C GLU A 38 4.24 -4.94 -6.12
N HIS A 39 3.39 -4.24 -5.35
CA HIS A 39 2.06 -3.85 -5.83
C HIS A 39 2.12 -2.92 -7.06
N SER A 40 3.09 -2.01 -7.12
CA SER A 40 3.27 -1.11 -8.26
C SER A 40 3.64 -1.89 -9.54
N LEU A 41 4.57 -2.84 -9.44
CA LEU A 41 4.98 -3.66 -10.58
C LEU A 41 3.82 -4.54 -11.08
N GLN A 42 3.08 -5.16 -10.17
CA GLN A 42 1.92 -5.98 -10.52
C GLN A 42 0.80 -5.14 -11.15
N LEU A 43 0.53 -3.93 -10.61
CA LEU A 43 -0.44 -3.01 -11.19
C LEU A 43 -0.05 -2.60 -12.62
N GLN A 44 1.21 -2.20 -12.84
CA GLN A 44 1.70 -1.84 -14.16
C GLN A 44 1.60 -3.00 -15.16
N SER A 45 1.94 -4.22 -14.71
CA SER A 45 1.80 -5.42 -15.54
C SER A 45 0.35 -5.69 -15.95
N LEU A 46 -0.61 -5.51 -15.03
CA LEU A 46 -2.03 -5.73 -15.31
C LEU A 46 -2.61 -4.65 -16.21
N ILE A 47 -2.27 -3.38 -15.99
CA ILE A 47 -2.67 -2.28 -16.87
C ILE A 47 -2.20 -2.56 -18.30
N ARG A 48 -0.92 -2.91 -18.47
CA ARG A 48 -0.34 -3.25 -19.77
C ARG A 48 -1.07 -4.43 -20.42
N LYS A 49 -1.38 -5.47 -19.64
CA LYS A 49 -2.11 -6.64 -20.14
C LYS A 49 -3.53 -6.30 -20.62
N ILE A 50 -4.22 -5.39 -19.94
CA ILE A 50 -5.56 -4.89 -20.34
C ILE A 50 -5.46 -4.09 -21.65
N GLU A 51 -4.47 -3.20 -21.74
CA GLU A 51 -4.22 -2.39 -22.94
C GLU A 51 -3.86 -3.25 -24.16
N GLU A 52 -2.99 -4.25 -23.99
CA GLU A 52 -2.59 -5.19 -25.06
C GLU A 52 -3.78 -6.03 -25.58
N GLN A 53 -4.81 -6.25 -24.76
CA GLN A 53 -6.06 -6.91 -25.15
C GLN A 53 -7.08 -5.96 -25.81
N ASN A 54 -6.74 -4.67 -25.98
CA ASN A 54 -7.66 -3.62 -26.46
C ASN A 54 -8.95 -3.51 -25.63
N LEU A 55 -8.86 -3.80 -24.33
CA LEU A 55 -9.97 -3.70 -23.40
C LEU A 55 -10.06 -2.29 -22.84
N ASP A 56 -11.28 -1.76 -22.73
CA ASP A 56 -11.50 -0.46 -22.11
C ASP A 56 -11.43 -0.56 -20.57
N MET A 57 -10.53 0.20 -19.95
CA MET A 57 -10.29 0.14 -18.50
C MET A 57 -11.49 0.60 -17.66
N GLN A 58 -12.38 1.44 -18.20
CA GLN A 58 -13.52 1.98 -17.47
C GLN A 58 -14.68 0.98 -17.39
N THR A 59 -14.91 0.24 -18.47
CA THR A 59 -16.04 -0.67 -18.64
C THR A 59 -15.68 -2.13 -18.41
N THR A 60 -14.42 -2.52 -18.56
CA THR A 60 -13.97 -3.89 -18.31
C THR A 60 -14.14 -4.27 -16.85
N ARG A 61 -14.63 -5.50 -16.62
CA ARG A 61 -14.87 -6.10 -15.29
C ARG A 61 -14.40 -7.55 -15.25
N ASN A 62 -13.26 -7.84 -15.86
CA ASN A 62 -12.64 -9.16 -15.84
C ASN A 62 -11.66 -9.30 -14.65
N GLU A 63 -11.04 -10.47 -14.53
CA GLU A 63 -10.07 -10.77 -13.47
C GLU A 63 -8.87 -9.81 -13.47
N ASP A 64 -8.34 -9.43 -14.64
CA ASP A 64 -7.21 -8.52 -14.75
C ASP A 64 -7.57 -7.13 -14.21
N HIS A 65 -8.77 -6.63 -14.54
CA HIS A 65 -9.30 -5.37 -14.03
C HIS A 65 -9.43 -5.39 -12.50
N PHE A 66 -10.08 -6.42 -11.95
CA PHE A 66 -10.24 -6.51 -10.50
C PHE A 66 -8.89 -6.71 -9.79
N GLY A 67 -7.95 -7.44 -10.39
CA GLY A 67 -6.58 -7.53 -9.92
C GLY A 67 -5.92 -6.15 -9.84
N ALA A 68 -5.99 -5.35 -10.92
CA ALA A 68 -5.43 -4.01 -10.96
C ALA A 68 -6.04 -3.11 -9.87
N VAL A 69 -7.36 -3.16 -9.67
CA VAL A 69 -8.05 -2.42 -8.62
C VAL A 69 -7.57 -2.84 -7.22
N ILE A 70 -7.36 -4.13 -6.98
CA ILE A 70 -6.85 -4.63 -5.69
C ILE A 70 -5.43 -4.11 -5.41
N HIS A 71 -4.53 -4.16 -6.40
CA HIS A 71 -3.17 -3.62 -6.26
C HIS A 71 -3.20 -2.10 -6.04
N HIS A 72 -4.05 -1.37 -6.77
CA HIS A 72 -4.22 0.07 -6.57
C HIS A 72 -4.73 0.42 -5.17
N LEU A 73 -5.78 -0.26 -4.68
CA LEU A 73 -6.30 -0.03 -3.33
C LEU A 73 -5.27 -0.35 -2.25
N SER A 74 -4.43 -1.37 -2.46
CA SER A 74 -3.34 -1.74 -1.55
C SER A 74 -2.29 -0.64 -1.46
N LEU A 75 -1.89 -0.05 -2.59
CA LEU A 75 -1.00 1.12 -2.65
C LEU A 75 -1.59 2.33 -1.91
N VAL A 76 -2.86 2.66 -2.14
CA VAL A 76 -3.54 3.78 -1.46
C VAL A 76 -3.59 3.57 0.05
N ARG A 77 -3.87 2.33 0.47
CA ARG A 77 -3.88 1.97 1.90
C ARG A 77 -2.50 2.12 2.53
N ASN A 78 -1.46 1.59 1.89
CA ASN A 78 -0.08 1.71 2.41
C ASN A 78 0.37 3.17 2.43
N LYS A 79 0.09 3.95 1.39
CA LYS A 79 0.35 5.41 1.36
C LYS A 79 -0.29 6.11 2.56
N ARG A 80 -1.58 5.86 2.83
CA ARG A 80 -2.29 6.48 3.96
C ARG A 80 -1.64 6.10 5.30
N CYS A 81 -1.25 4.84 5.47
CA CYS A 81 -0.60 4.39 6.70
C CYS A 81 0.80 4.98 6.87
N LEU A 82 1.61 5.02 5.81
CA LEU A 82 2.93 5.64 5.83
C LEU A 82 2.84 7.15 6.11
N MET A 83 1.90 7.85 5.47
CA MET A 83 1.69 9.27 5.73
C MET A 83 1.28 9.52 7.19
N ALA A 84 0.35 8.73 7.73
CA ALA A 84 -0.05 8.85 9.12
C ALA A 84 1.13 8.55 10.06
N TYR A 85 1.92 7.50 9.77
CA TYR A 85 3.09 7.14 10.56
C TYR A 85 4.15 8.24 10.60
N MET A 86 4.39 8.91 9.47
CA MET A 86 5.35 10.03 9.35
C MET A 86 4.83 11.35 9.92
N GLN A 87 3.51 11.53 10.04
CA GLN A 87 2.89 12.76 10.57
C GLN A 87 2.85 12.81 12.09
N VAL A 88 3.05 11.68 12.77
CA VAL A 88 2.92 11.58 14.23
C VAL A 88 4.13 12.17 14.97
N ASP A 89 5.25 12.47 14.29
CA ASP A 89 6.42 13.13 14.88
C ASP A 89 6.93 14.29 13.99
N ASN A 90 6.36 15.49 14.20
CA ASN A 90 6.98 16.81 14.05
C ASN A 90 6.23 17.84 14.91
#